data_AF-A0A1H9RNI2-F1
#
_entry.id   AF-A0A1H9RNI2-F1
#
_cell.length_a   1.000
_cell.length_b   1.000
_cell.length_c   1.000
_cell.angle_alpha   90.00
_cell.angle_beta   90.00
_cell.angle_gamma   90.00
#
_symmetry.space_group_name_H-M   'P 1'
#
loop_
_entity.id
_entity.type
_entity.pdbx_description
1 polymer ?
#
loop_
_entity_poly.entity_id
_entity_poly.type
_entity_poly.pdbx_seq_one_letter_code
_entity_poly.pdbx_strand_id
1 'polypeptide(L)'
;MRPQPQWTALDVYASNSDLYADPRLVERVDYRRRFKRHRPRTPSVVLAPHGGGIEVGTSELCLAIAGLHPGTRVPIGQTHDYWMFEGLRTAANDELHVTSSNCDDRVARQLVSGASHALGLHGCTAAAAGLEDHDRAVLVGGRDALLRLELLTRLRRAGFHTIDAVDHPVLGGFDRANIANRTKSRQGAQLELTTPLRTAMFAENSRSDRRHTTTEVFWDFVHACRAALAAREALNN
;
A
#
# COMPACT_ATOMS: atom_id res chain seq x y z
N MET A 1 9.96 18.49 -10.72
CA MET A 1 9.84 17.45 -9.67
C MET A 1 11.22 17.22 -9.08
N ARG A 2 11.40 17.34 -7.76
CA ARG A 2 12.64 16.87 -7.13
C ARG A 2 12.58 15.33 -7.06
N PRO A 3 13.70 14.62 -7.28
CA PRO A 3 13.76 13.17 -7.11
C PRO A 3 13.42 12.78 -5.66
N GLN A 4 12.60 11.73 -5.49
CA GLN A 4 12.26 11.19 -4.16
C GLN A 4 13.50 10.47 -3.56
N PRO A 5 13.92 10.78 -2.33
CA PRO A 5 15.08 10.15 -1.69
C PRO A 5 14.80 8.68 -1.26
N GLN A 6 15.87 7.91 -1.05
CA GLN A 6 15.81 6.52 -0.58
C GLN A 6 15.29 6.43 0.87
N TRP A 7 14.18 5.71 1.06
CA TRP A 7 13.29 5.74 2.24
C TRP A 7 13.75 5.00 3.51
N THR A 8 15.05 4.86 3.77
CA THR A 8 15.50 4.18 5.01
C THR A 8 16.54 4.92 5.82
N ALA A 9 17.08 6.02 5.31
CA ALA A 9 18.17 6.74 5.97
C ALA A 9 17.77 8.09 6.58
N LEU A 10 16.52 8.23 7.05
CA LEU A 10 16.07 9.06 8.20
C LEU A 10 14.57 9.38 8.05
N ASP A 11 13.70 8.48 8.50
CA ASP A 11 12.33 8.91 8.84
C ASP A 11 12.42 10.05 9.85
N VAL A 12 11.66 11.11 9.65
CA VAL A 12 11.64 12.26 10.57
C VAL A 12 11.11 11.84 11.95
N TYR A 13 10.16 10.90 11.96
CA TYR A 13 9.53 10.38 13.16
C TYR A 13 9.88 8.91 13.38
N ALA A 14 10.14 8.55 14.63
CA ALA A 14 10.53 7.18 14.98
C ALA A 14 9.35 6.19 14.88
N SER A 15 8.11 6.67 15.05
CA SER A 15 6.88 5.87 14.93
C SER A 15 5.68 6.75 14.57
N ASN A 16 4.50 6.15 14.33
CA ASN A 16 3.28 6.94 14.13
C ASN A 16 2.87 7.67 15.40
N SER A 17 3.07 7.08 16.58
CA SER A 17 2.78 7.75 17.87
C SER A 17 3.62 9.01 18.06
N ASP A 18 4.90 8.96 17.67
CA ASP A 18 5.81 10.11 17.68
C ASP A 18 5.33 11.21 16.72
N LEU A 19 4.98 10.83 15.48
CA LEU A 19 4.36 11.73 14.50
C LEU A 19 3.09 12.38 15.04
N TYR A 20 2.19 11.62 15.69
CA TYR A 20 0.93 12.15 16.23
C TYR A 20 1.13 13.07 17.45
N ALA A 21 2.28 12.98 18.11
CA ALA A 21 2.60 13.80 19.27
C ALA A 21 3.24 15.15 18.90
N ASP A 22 3.70 15.34 17.66
CA ASP A 22 4.29 16.59 17.22
C ASP A 22 3.23 17.71 17.15
N PRO A 23 3.33 18.76 17.99
CA PRO A 23 2.34 19.84 18.04
C PRO A 23 2.32 20.70 16.76
N ARG A 24 3.31 20.56 15.87
CA ARG A 24 3.36 21.23 14.56
C ARG A 24 2.49 20.55 13.51
N LEU A 25 2.02 19.32 13.77
CA LEU A 25 1.19 18.55 12.85
C LEU A 25 -0.27 18.58 13.28
N VAL A 26 -1.17 18.81 12.33
CA VAL A 26 -2.61 18.82 12.58
C VAL A 26 -3.30 17.74 11.74
N GLU A 27 -3.96 16.78 12.40
CA GLU A 27 -4.78 15.78 11.71
C GLU A 27 -5.92 16.46 10.94
N ARG A 28 -6.17 15.98 9.72
CA ARG A 28 -7.04 16.54 8.66
C ARG A 28 -6.50 17.78 7.94
N VAL A 29 -5.34 18.31 8.34
CA VAL A 29 -4.63 19.38 7.63
C VAL A 29 -3.32 18.85 7.03
N ASP A 30 -2.43 18.31 7.86
CA ASP A 30 -1.13 17.77 7.44
C ASP A 30 -1.21 16.31 7.05
N TYR A 31 -1.97 15.53 7.82
CA TYR A 31 -2.15 14.11 7.61
C TYR A 31 -3.58 13.68 7.94
N ARG A 32 -4.01 12.49 7.52
CA ARG A 32 -5.22 11.86 8.08
C ARG A 32 -5.10 10.34 8.09
N ARG A 33 -5.84 9.71 8.99
CA ARG A 33 -6.06 8.26 8.96
C ARG A 33 -7.44 7.95 8.40
N ARG A 34 -7.52 6.97 7.51
CA ARG A 34 -8.81 6.42 7.04
C ARG A 34 -8.78 4.91 7.19
N PHE A 35 -9.89 4.37 7.66
CA PHE A 35 -10.01 2.94 7.85
C PHE A 35 -11.47 2.50 7.79
N LYS A 36 -11.69 1.22 7.52
CA LYS A 36 -12.97 0.55 7.69
C LYS A 36 -12.72 -0.80 8.33
N ARG A 37 -13.45 -1.07 9.42
CA ARG A 37 -13.63 -2.40 9.99
C ARG A 37 -15.05 -2.86 9.69
N HIS A 38 -15.19 -3.97 8.98
CA HIS A 38 -16.48 -4.58 8.68
C HIS A 38 -16.98 -5.42 9.86
N ARG A 39 -18.29 -5.63 9.90
CA ARG A 39 -18.97 -6.52 10.84
C ARG A 39 -19.94 -7.40 10.03
N PRO A 40 -19.72 -8.72 9.93
CA PRO A 40 -18.58 -9.49 10.47
C PRO A 40 -17.24 -9.06 9.88
N ARG A 41 -16.13 -9.40 10.56
CA ARG A 41 -14.78 -9.07 10.09
C ARG A 41 -14.47 -9.82 8.79
N THR A 42 -13.77 -9.16 7.87
CA THR A 42 -13.27 -9.79 6.65
C THR A 42 -11.97 -10.55 6.94
N PRO A 43 -11.67 -11.63 6.18
CA PRO A 43 -10.44 -12.39 6.38
C PRO A 43 -9.18 -11.62 5.98
N SER A 44 -9.28 -10.71 5.01
CA SER A 44 -8.15 -9.90 4.53
C SER A 44 -8.26 -8.43 4.95
N VAL A 45 -7.10 -7.78 5.08
CA VAL A 45 -6.96 -6.33 5.25
C VAL A 45 -6.03 -5.74 4.18
N VAL A 46 -6.37 -4.57 3.64
CA VAL A 46 -5.51 -3.81 2.72
C VAL A 46 -4.93 -2.59 3.45
N LEU A 47 -3.63 -2.37 3.33
CA LEU A 47 -2.92 -1.31 4.04
C LEU A 47 -2.22 -0.38 3.05
N ALA A 48 -2.30 0.93 3.28
CA ALA A 48 -1.44 1.93 2.66
C ALA A 48 -0.83 2.83 3.75
N PRO A 49 0.30 2.41 4.36
CA PRO A 49 0.97 3.20 5.39
C PRO A 49 1.42 4.58 4.91
N HIS A 50 1.65 4.73 3.61
CA HIS A 50 2.19 5.94 2.98
C HIS A 50 1.25 6.49 1.91
N GLY A 51 -0.03 6.61 2.24
CA GLY A 51 -1.06 7.18 1.39
C GLY A 51 -0.91 8.68 1.13
N GLY A 52 -1.83 9.21 0.32
CA GLY A 52 -1.95 10.64 0.07
C GLY A 52 -0.82 11.15 -0.81
N GLY A 53 -0.06 12.10 -0.28
CA GLY A 53 1.11 12.68 -0.95
C GLY A 53 2.44 11.99 -0.64
N ILE A 54 2.48 10.99 0.26
CA ILE A 54 3.73 10.33 0.67
C ILE A 54 4.21 9.42 -0.47
N GLU A 55 3.44 8.39 -0.80
CA GLU A 55 3.62 7.53 -1.97
C GLU A 55 2.36 7.60 -2.84
N VAL A 56 2.33 8.60 -3.73
CA VAL A 56 1.16 8.97 -4.54
C VAL A 56 0.53 7.76 -5.24
N GLY A 57 -0.79 7.60 -5.11
CA GLY A 57 -1.59 6.55 -5.74
C GLY A 57 -1.94 5.36 -4.83
N THR A 58 -1.22 5.17 -3.71
CA THR A 58 -1.47 4.05 -2.78
C THR A 58 -2.81 4.19 -2.05
N SER A 59 -3.28 5.42 -1.76
CA SER A 59 -4.62 5.65 -1.19
C SER A 59 -5.73 5.12 -2.08
N GLU A 60 -5.65 5.43 -3.38
CA GLU A 60 -6.65 5.05 -4.37
C GLU A 60 -6.65 3.53 -4.57
N LEU A 61 -5.47 2.93 -4.71
CA LEU A 61 -5.31 1.48 -4.79
C LEU A 61 -5.83 0.78 -3.53
N CYS A 62 -5.55 1.31 -2.34
CA CYS A 62 -6.01 0.73 -1.08
C CYS A 62 -7.54 0.64 -1.03
N LEU A 63 -8.24 1.71 -1.42
CA LEU A 63 -9.71 1.70 -1.51
C LEU A 63 -10.22 0.70 -2.55
N ALA A 64 -9.67 0.74 -3.76
CA ALA A 64 -10.14 -0.06 -4.87
C ALA A 64 -9.91 -1.55 -4.63
N ILE A 65 -8.73 -1.93 -4.14
CA ILE A 65 -8.43 -3.32 -3.75
C ILE A 65 -9.30 -3.75 -2.58
N ALA A 66 -9.56 -2.86 -1.61
CA ALA A 66 -10.52 -3.12 -0.52
C ALA A 66 -12.00 -3.17 -0.97
N GLY A 67 -12.27 -3.02 -2.27
CA GLY A 67 -13.60 -3.20 -2.86
C GLY A 67 -14.46 -1.94 -2.88
N LEU A 68 -13.86 -0.75 -2.81
CA LEU A 68 -14.56 0.53 -2.86
C LEU A 68 -14.02 1.39 -4.02
N HIS A 69 -14.89 1.98 -4.81
CA HIS A 69 -14.47 2.94 -5.84
C HIS A 69 -13.72 4.12 -5.19
N PRO A 70 -12.53 4.53 -5.68
CA PRO A 70 -11.68 5.52 -4.99
C PRO A 70 -12.33 6.90 -4.86
N GLY A 71 -13.09 7.35 -5.87
CA GLY A 71 -13.86 8.59 -5.83
C GLY A 71 -15.17 8.52 -5.04
N THR A 72 -16.11 7.64 -5.43
CA THR A 72 -17.48 7.60 -4.89
C THR A 72 -17.60 6.82 -3.58
N ARG A 73 -16.63 5.95 -3.27
CA ARG A 73 -16.64 5.00 -2.13
C ARG A 73 -17.78 3.98 -2.19
N VAL A 74 -18.46 3.86 -3.32
CA VAL A 74 -19.46 2.82 -3.56
C VAL A 74 -18.75 1.47 -3.67
N PRO A 75 -19.28 0.39 -3.07
CA PRO A 75 -18.74 -0.95 -3.25
C PRO A 75 -18.69 -1.38 -4.72
N ILE A 76 -17.58 -1.97 -5.12
CA ILE A 76 -17.31 -2.49 -6.49
C ILE A 76 -17.07 -4.01 -6.49
N GLY A 77 -17.40 -4.69 -5.37
CA GLY A 77 -17.28 -6.13 -5.20
C GLY A 77 -17.17 -6.51 -3.72
N GLN A 78 -16.65 -7.70 -3.43
CA GLN A 78 -16.31 -8.11 -2.06
C GLN A 78 -15.45 -7.04 -1.40
N THR A 79 -15.85 -6.61 -0.21
CA THR A 79 -15.16 -5.60 0.57
C THR A 79 -14.19 -6.25 1.54
N HIS A 80 -13.07 -5.56 1.80
CA HIS A 80 -12.07 -5.95 2.79
C HIS A 80 -11.91 -4.81 3.80
N ASP A 81 -11.54 -5.15 5.02
CA ASP A 81 -11.01 -4.19 5.98
C ASP A 81 -9.85 -3.42 5.34
N TYR A 82 -9.73 -2.14 5.66
CA TYR A 82 -8.60 -1.35 5.19
C TYR A 82 -8.16 -0.33 6.22
N TRP A 83 -6.90 0.06 6.10
CA TRP A 83 -6.33 1.20 6.80
C TRP A 83 -5.33 1.92 5.90
N MET A 84 -5.34 3.23 5.95
CA MET A 84 -4.34 4.07 5.31
C MET A 84 -4.03 5.28 6.17
N PHE A 85 -2.77 5.69 6.13
CA PHE A 85 -2.29 6.96 6.64
C PHE A 85 -1.91 7.83 5.45
N GLU A 86 -2.43 9.05 5.39
CA GLU A 86 -2.32 9.89 4.21
C GLU A 86 -1.66 11.23 4.53
N GLY A 87 -0.60 11.56 3.79
CA GLY A 87 -0.06 12.92 3.76
C GLY A 87 -0.97 13.85 2.95
N LEU A 88 -1.32 14.99 3.54
CA LEU A 88 -2.25 15.98 2.99
C LEU A 88 -1.57 17.31 2.63
N ARG A 89 -0.27 17.44 2.84
CA ARG A 89 0.47 18.67 2.53
C ARG A 89 0.56 18.88 1.02
N THR A 90 0.80 20.12 0.60
CA THR A 90 1.04 20.47 -0.81
C THR A 90 2.43 20.06 -1.29
N ALA A 91 3.39 19.93 -0.37
CA ALA A 91 4.77 19.47 -0.59
C ALA A 91 5.30 18.82 0.69
N ALA A 92 6.50 18.21 0.63
CA ALA A 92 7.19 17.64 1.78
C ALA A 92 6.33 16.63 2.58
N ASN A 93 5.59 15.78 1.86
CA ASN A 93 4.86 14.67 2.50
C ASN A 93 5.79 13.50 2.83
N ASP A 94 6.97 13.44 2.21
CA ASP A 94 8.02 12.47 2.55
C ASP A 94 8.47 12.58 4.02
N GLU A 95 8.41 13.77 4.61
CA GLU A 95 8.64 13.97 6.06
C GLU A 95 7.62 13.24 6.96
N LEU A 96 6.46 12.85 6.42
CA LEU A 96 5.42 12.12 7.16
C LEU A 96 5.58 10.59 7.05
N HIS A 97 6.58 10.12 6.33
CA HIS A 97 6.85 8.69 6.19
C HIS A 97 7.34 8.10 7.52
N VAL A 98 6.76 6.95 7.87
CA VAL A 98 7.16 6.10 9.00
C VAL A 98 7.21 4.69 8.48
N THR A 99 8.41 4.11 8.42
CA THR A 99 8.65 2.78 7.88
C THR A 99 7.66 1.74 8.44
N SER A 100 7.22 0.82 7.58
CA SER A 100 6.25 -0.22 7.94
C SER A 100 6.63 -1.04 9.17
N SER A 101 7.93 -1.21 9.45
CA SER A 101 8.41 -1.90 10.66
C SER A 101 8.15 -1.12 11.96
N ASN A 102 8.11 0.21 11.87
CA ASN A 102 7.86 1.12 12.97
C ASN A 102 6.42 1.62 13.02
N CYS A 103 5.56 1.16 12.10
CA CYS A 103 4.14 1.49 12.14
C CYS A 103 3.48 0.92 13.41
N ASP A 104 3.11 1.83 14.31
CA ASP A 104 2.54 1.55 15.62
C ASP A 104 1.13 2.11 15.81
N ASP A 105 0.51 2.64 14.75
CA ASP A 105 -0.88 3.12 14.79
C ASP A 105 -1.82 2.03 15.36
N ARG A 106 -2.55 2.41 16.40
CA ARG A 106 -3.40 1.50 17.16
C ARG A 106 -4.48 0.86 16.29
N VAL A 107 -5.04 1.59 15.32
CA VAL A 107 -6.11 1.08 14.45
C VAL A 107 -5.55 0.11 13.42
N ALA A 108 -4.42 0.45 12.78
CA ALA A 108 -3.71 -0.43 11.86
C ALA A 108 -3.42 -1.79 12.52
N ARG A 109 -2.81 -1.75 13.72
CA ARG A 109 -2.45 -2.95 14.49
C ARG A 109 -3.66 -3.82 14.81
N GLN A 110 -4.78 -3.23 15.22
CA GLN A 110 -5.98 -4.00 15.56
C GLN A 110 -6.72 -4.61 14.35
N LEU A 111 -6.61 -3.99 13.17
CA LEU A 111 -7.16 -4.54 11.93
C LEU A 111 -6.33 -5.73 11.50
N VAL A 112 -5.02 -5.53 11.37
CA VAL A 112 -4.06 -6.57 11.00
C VAL A 112 -4.08 -7.76 11.95
N SER A 113 -4.04 -7.54 13.27
CA SER A 113 -4.03 -8.64 14.24
C SER A 113 -5.32 -9.47 14.23
N GLY A 114 -6.40 -8.95 13.65
CA GLY A 114 -7.65 -9.67 13.47
C GLY A 114 -7.80 -10.37 12.11
N ALA A 115 -6.94 -10.06 11.14
CA ALA A 115 -6.98 -10.58 9.78
C ALA A 115 -6.13 -11.84 9.62
N SER A 116 -6.54 -12.71 8.70
CA SER A 116 -5.78 -13.89 8.25
C SER A 116 -4.76 -13.52 7.19
N HIS A 117 -5.05 -12.51 6.36
CA HIS A 117 -4.18 -12.01 5.31
C HIS A 117 -4.08 -10.49 5.36
N ALA A 118 -2.92 -9.97 4.97
CA ALA A 118 -2.71 -8.54 4.79
C ALA A 118 -1.95 -8.28 3.49
N LEU A 119 -2.33 -7.21 2.80
CA LEU A 119 -1.62 -6.68 1.64
C LEU A 119 -1.21 -5.24 1.92
N GLY A 120 0.10 -5.00 2.07
CA GLY A 120 0.69 -3.67 2.19
C GLY A 120 1.00 -3.07 0.82
N LEU A 121 0.58 -1.83 0.59
CA LEU A 121 0.80 -1.09 -0.64
C LEU A 121 1.79 0.04 -0.40
N HIS A 122 2.81 0.06 -1.24
CA HIS A 122 3.91 1.02 -1.17
C HIS A 122 4.30 1.53 -2.56
N GLY A 123 5.04 2.63 -2.57
CA GLY A 123 5.63 3.23 -3.75
C GLY A 123 7.14 3.39 -3.60
N CYS A 124 7.88 2.97 -4.62
CA CYS A 124 9.32 3.16 -4.72
C CYS A 124 9.69 3.97 -5.97
N THR A 125 10.93 4.43 -6.03
CA THR A 125 11.52 4.93 -7.29
C THR A 125 12.01 3.75 -8.12
N ALA A 126 12.12 3.92 -9.45
CA ALA A 126 12.70 2.88 -10.29
C ALA A 126 14.17 2.60 -9.92
N ALA A 127 14.95 3.65 -9.61
CA ALA A 127 16.31 3.49 -9.11
C ALA A 127 16.39 2.66 -7.81
N ALA A 128 15.46 2.84 -6.85
CA ALA A 128 15.42 2.02 -5.64
C ALA A 128 15.08 0.54 -5.94
N ALA A 129 14.36 0.30 -7.02
CA ALA A 129 14.09 -1.03 -7.56
C ALA A 129 15.26 -1.62 -8.38
N GLY A 130 16.34 -0.86 -8.61
CA GLY A 130 17.44 -1.28 -9.50
C GLY A 130 17.07 -1.23 -10.98
N LEU A 131 16.16 -0.33 -11.35
CA LEU A 131 15.58 -0.19 -12.69
C LEU A 131 15.84 1.21 -13.27
N GLU A 132 15.59 1.36 -14.57
CA GLU A 132 15.71 2.64 -15.26
C GLU A 132 14.53 3.57 -14.93
N ASP A 133 14.73 4.89 -14.96
CA ASP A 133 13.76 5.89 -14.47
C ASP A 133 12.36 5.82 -15.10
N HIS A 134 12.22 5.20 -16.26
CA HIS A 134 10.96 5.05 -16.98
C HIS A 134 10.29 3.68 -16.79
N ASP A 135 10.95 2.75 -16.10
CA ASP A 135 10.45 1.39 -15.91
C ASP A 135 9.20 1.35 -15.05
N ARG A 136 8.18 0.66 -15.58
CA ARG A 136 6.92 0.40 -14.90
C ARG A 136 6.95 -1.01 -14.33
N ALA A 137 7.40 -1.14 -13.09
CA ALA A 137 7.47 -2.41 -12.39
C ALA A 137 6.78 -2.38 -11.03
N VAL A 138 6.48 -3.59 -10.53
CA VAL A 138 6.04 -3.85 -9.16
C VAL A 138 6.91 -4.94 -8.55
N LEU A 139 7.49 -4.67 -7.38
CA LEU A 139 8.17 -5.69 -6.59
C LEU A 139 7.17 -6.32 -5.64
N VAL A 140 7.15 -7.65 -5.58
CA VAL A 140 6.21 -8.42 -4.77
C VAL A 140 6.98 -9.15 -3.67
N GLY A 141 6.70 -8.80 -2.42
CA GLY A 141 7.38 -9.32 -1.25
C GLY A 141 6.42 -9.79 -0.16
N GLY A 142 6.94 -9.86 1.05
CA GLY A 142 6.23 -10.25 2.27
C GLY A 142 6.34 -11.74 2.60
N ARG A 143 6.00 -12.07 3.84
CA ARG A 143 6.18 -13.40 4.42
C ARG A 143 5.10 -14.41 4.01
N ASP A 144 3.95 -13.97 3.49
CA ASP A 144 2.90 -14.88 2.99
C ASP A 144 3.29 -15.38 1.59
N ALA A 145 4.06 -16.47 1.54
CA ALA A 145 4.59 -17.02 0.30
C ALA A 145 3.51 -17.41 -0.72
N LEU A 146 2.34 -17.87 -0.25
CA LEU A 146 1.23 -18.24 -1.12
C LEU A 146 0.58 -17.00 -1.73
N LEU A 147 0.30 -15.96 -0.93
CA LEU A 147 -0.24 -14.70 -1.44
C LEU A 147 0.75 -14.01 -2.39
N ARG A 148 2.05 -14.03 -2.07
CA ARG A 148 3.12 -13.52 -2.94
C ARG A 148 3.13 -14.22 -4.30
N LEU A 149 3.03 -15.55 -4.32
CA LEU A 149 2.96 -16.32 -5.57
C LEU A 149 1.71 -16.00 -6.40
N GLU A 150 0.55 -15.87 -5.76
CA GLU A 150 -0.69 -15.46 -6.43
C GLU A 150 -0.59 -14.05 -7.03
N LEU A 151 -0.01 -13.11 -6.29
CA LEU A 151 0.23 -11.75 -6.75
C LEU A 151 1.17 -11.73 -7.97
N LEU A 152 2.34 -12.37 -7.86
CA LEU A 152 3.30 -12.50 -8.97
C LEU A 152 2.64 -13.08 -10.22
N THR A 153 1.86 -14.16 -10.06
CA THR A 153 1.21 -14.86 -11.18
C THR A 153 0.15 -13.98 -11.85
N ARG A 154 -0.73 -13.35 -11.07
CA ARG A 154 -1.88 -12.60 -11.60
C ARG A 154 -1.47 -11.27 -12.18
N LEU A 155 -0.53 -10.57 -11.54
CA LEU A 155 0.01 -9.33 -12.07
C LEU A 155 0.77 -9.58 -13.39
N ARG A 156 1.57 -10.66 -13.50
CA ARG A 156 2.19 -11.04 -14.79
C ARG A 156 1.17 -11.33 -15.88
N ARG A 157 0.10 -12.07 -15.54
CA ARG A 157 -0.99 -12.37 -16.49
C ARG A 157 -1.74 -11.12 -16.93
N ALA A 158 -1.82 -10.10 -16.08
CA ALA A 158 -2.37 -8.79 -16.40
C ALA A 158 -1.36 -7.86 -17.12
N GLY A 159 -0.18 -8.37 -17.52
CA GLY A 159 0.79 -7.62 -18.31
C GLY A 159 1.76 -6.74 -17.52
N PHE A 160 1.77 -6.81 -16.19
CA PHE A 160 2.71 -6.04 -15.37
C PHE A 160 4.10 -6.70 -15.34
N HIS A 161 5.14 -5.89 -15.43
CA HIS A 161 6.50 -6.32 -15.09
C HIS A 161 6.58 -6.52 -13.57
N THR A 162 6.70 -7.78 -13.14
CA THR A 162 6.78 -8.12 -11.72
C THR A 162 8.14 -8.70 -11.36
N ILE A 163 8.68 -8.19 -10.26
CA ILE A 163 9.94 -8.62 -9.66
C ILE A 163 9.61 -9.33 -8.36
N ASP A 164 10.19 -10.51 -8.14
CA ASP A 164 10.12 -11.14 -6.83
C ASP A 164 11.11 -10.45 -5.89
N ALA A 165 10.61 -9.89 -4.79
CA ALA A 165 11.40 -9.01 -3.94
C ALA A 165 12.34 -9.74 -2.97
N VAL A 166 12.48 -11.08 -3.07
CA VAL A 166 13.33 -11.89 -2.16
C VAL A 166 14.77 -11.35 -2.05
N ASP A 167 15.33 -10.91 -3.17
CA ASP A 167 16.69 -10.36 -3.23
C ASP A 167 16.74 -8.83 -3.02
N HIS A 168 15.61 -8.22 -2.65
CA HIS A 168 15.50 -6.79 -2.34
C HIS A 168 15.19 -6.60 -0.84
N PRO A 169 16.19 -6.71 0.06
CA PRO A 169 15.95 -6.73 1.51
C PRO A 169 15.25 -5.47 2.05
N VAL A 170 15.49 -4.31 1.42
CA VAL A 170 14.87 -3.03 1.80
C VAL A 170 13.40 -2.94 1.38
N LEU A 171 13.08 -3.42 0.17
CA LEU A 171 11.76 -3.29 -0.46
C LEU A 171 10.88 -4.54 -0.31
N GLY A 172 11.46 -5.65 0.14
CA GLY A 172 10.80 -6.95 0.18
C GLY A 172 9.83 -7.16 1.33
N GLY A 173 9.81 -6.27 2.33
CA GLY A 173 8.82 -6.33 3.42
C GLY A 173 8.85 -7.63 4.24
N PHE A 174 10.00 -8.29 4.38
CA PHE A 174 10.12 -9.59 5.08
C PHE A 174 10.31 -9.49 6.59
N ASP A 175 10.58 -8.29 7.10
CA ASP A 175 10.72 -8.04 8.53
C ASP A 175 9.45 -8.44 9.28
N ARG A 176 9.59 -9.19 10.38
CA ARG A 176 8.48 -9.56 11.27
C ARG A 176 7.81 -8.34 11.90
N ALA A 177 8.56 -7.25 12.07
CA ALA A 177 8.03 -6.00 12.58
C ALA A 177 7.19 -5.24 11.55
N ASN A 178 7.33 -5.51 10.24
CA ASN A 178 6.52 -4.87 9.21
C ASN A 178 5.02 -5.06 9.50
N ILE A 179 4.25 -3.97 9.49
CA ILE A 179 2.83 -3.98 9.83
C ILE A 179 2.01 -4.99 9.03
N ALA A 180 2.33 -5.24 7.75
CA ALA A 180 1.65 -6.25 6.95
C ALA A 180 1.89 -7.69 7.48
N ASN A 181 3.01 -7.93 8.16
CA ASN A 181 3.35 -9.24 8.72
C ASN A 181 2.81 -9.47 10.14
N ARG A 182 2.03 -8.55 10.72
CA ARG A 182 1.49 -8.70 12.09
C ARG A 182 0.10 -9.36 12.14
N THR A 183 -0.27 -10.09 11.08
CA THR A 183 -1.53 -10.86 10.97
C THR A 183 -1.60 -11.99 12.00
N LYS A 184 -2.74 -12.69 12.08
CA LYS A 184 -2.90 -13.89 12.92
C LYS A 184 -1.80 -14.94 12.68
N SER A 185 -1.41 -15.12 11.42
CA SER A 185 -0.39 -16.06 10.95
C SER A 185 1.03 -15.46 10.93
N ARG A 186 1.19 -14.20 11.35
CA ARG A 186 2.47 -13.46 11.33
C ARG A 186 3.12 -13.38 9.95
N GLN A 187 2.27 -13.29 8.92
CA GLN A 187 2.66 -13.20 7.52
C GLN A 187 1.68 -12.33 6.73
N GLY A 188 2.20 -11.48 5.86
CA GLY A 188 1.44 -10.74 4.87
C GLY A 188 2.24 -10.62 3.57
N ALA A 189 1.63 -10.01 2.56
CA ALA A 189 2.29 -9.65 1.31
C ALA A 189 2.51 -8.14 1.22
N GLN A 190 3.50 -7.73 0.44
CA GLN A 190 3.83 -6.33 0.18
C GLN A 190 3.99 -6.10 -1.33
N LEU A 191 3.52 -4.95 -1.81
CA LEU A 191 3.73 -4.47 -3.17
C LEU A 191 4.44 -3.13 -3.12
N GLU A 192 5.57 -3.03 -3.82
CA GLU A 192 6.32 -1.79 -4.03
C GLU A 192 6.18 -1.37 -5.49
N LEU A 193 5.44 -0.30 -5.75
CA LEU A 193 5.15 0.16 -7.10
C LEU A 193 6.05 1.32 -7.49
N THR A 194 6.78 1.14 -8.59
CA THR A 194 7.63 2.21 -9.16
C THR A 194 6.82 3.47 -9.48
N THR A 195 7.44 4.66 -9.35
CA THR A 195 6.80 5.93 -9.69
C THR A 195 6.20 5.98 -11.11
N PRO A 196 6.88 5.47 -12.17
CA PRO A 196 6.29 5.43 -13.50
C PRO A 196 5.03 4.56 -13.58
N LEU A 197 5.01 3.41 -12.88
CA LEU A 197 3.82 2.56 -12.81
C LEU A 197 2.65 3.29 -12.14
N ARG A 198 2.88 3.90 -10.97
CA ARG A 198 1.85 4.66 -10.25
C ARG A 198 1.36 5.87 -11.06
N THR A 199 2.23 6.54 -11.80
CA THR A 199 1.84 7.65 -12.67
C THR A 199 0.94 7.19 -13.82
N ALA A 200 1.24 6.04 -14.44
CA ALA A 200 0.43 5.49 -15.53
C ALA A 200 -1.00 5.11 -15.13
N MET A 201 -1.27 4.97 -13.83
CA MET A 201 -2.58 4.64 -13.29
C MET A 201 -3.58 5.81 -13.29
N PHE A 202 -3.12 7.04 -13.58
CA PHE A 202 -3.97 8.23 -13.51
C PHE A 202 -3.73 9.14 -14.71
N ALA A 203 -4.81 9.60 -15.35
CA ALA A 203 -4.70 10.61 -16.41
C ALA A 203 -4.27 11.98 -15.82
N GLU A 204 -4.77 12.30 -14.62
CA GLU A 204 -4.34 13.48 -13.85
C GLU A 204 -3.91 13.04 -12.46
N ASN A 205 -2.60 13.04 -12.20
CA ASN A 205 -2.05 12.51 -10.96
C ASN A 205 -1.86 13.58 -9.87
N SER A 206 -2.90 14.39 -9.66
CA SER A 206 -2.98 15.38 -8.58
C SER A 206 -3.76 14.83 -7.38
N ARG A 207 -3.68 15.50 -6.22
CA ARG A 207 -4.49 15.11 -5.04
C ARG A 207 -6.00 15.28 -5.25
N SER A 208 -6.42 16.29 -5.99
CA SER A 208 -7.83 16.53 -6.29
C SER A 208 -8.38 15.50 -7.27
N ASP A 209 -7.58 15.11 -8.26
CA ASP A 209 -8.09 14.51 -9.49
C ASP A 209 -7.84 13.01 -9.59
N ARG A 210 -6.75 12.48 -9.03
CA ARG A 210 -6.36 11.06 -9.19
C ARG A 210 -7.47 10.06 -8.82
N ARG A 211 -8.32 10.39 -7.83
CA ARG A 211 -9.46 9.53 -7.42
C ARG A 211 -10.62 9.48 -8.44
N HIS A 212 -10.57 10.34 -9.45
CA HIS A 212 -11.58 10.52 -10.50
C HIS A 212 -11.02 10.25 -11.91
N THR A 213 -9.70 10.12 -12.04
CA THR A 213 -9.00 10.00 -13.34
C THR A 213 -8.22 8.69 -13.47
N THR A 214 -8.67 7.63 -12.77
CA THR A 214 -8.09 6.29 -12.87
C THR A 214 -8.13 5.76 -14.30
N THR A 215 -7.02 5.20 -14.78
CA THR A 215 -6.90 4.60 -16.13
C THR A 215 -7.21 3.09 -16.10
N GLU A 216 -7.17 2.45 -17.26
CA GLU A 216 -7.28 0.97 -17.36
C GLU A 216 -6.15 0.26 -16.61
N VAL A 217 -4.91 0.80 -16.65
CA VAL A 217 -3.75 0.29 -15.91
C VAL A 217 -4.05 0.19 -14.40
N PHE A 218 -4.77 1.18 -13.84
CA PHE A 218 -5.21 1.12 -12.44
C PHE A 218 -6.15 -0.05 -12.19
N TRP A 219 -7.16 -0.20 -13.04
CA TRP A 219 -8.20 -1.21 -12.86
C TRP A 219 -7.67 -2.63 -13.07
N ASP A 220 -6.81 -2.86 -14.07
CA ASP A 220 -6.15 -4.15 -14.28
C ASP A 220 -5.30 -4.56 -13.07
N PHE A 221 -4.56 -3.62 -12.49
CA PHE A 221 -3.78 -3.86 -11.29
C PHE A 221 -4.68 -4.21 -10.09
N VAL A 222 -5.78 -3.46 -9.90
CA VAL A 222 -6.76 -3.71 -8.85
C VAL A 222 -7.40 -5.09 -9.01
N HIS A 223 -7.82 -5.46 -10.22
CA HIS A 223 -8.43 -6.76 -10.51
C HIS A 223 -7.45 -7.90 -10.24
N ALA A 224 -6.19 -7.79 -10.67
CA ALA A 224 -5.16 -8.78 -10.39
C ALA A 224 -4.92 -8.98 -8.89
N CYS A 225 -4.80 -7.89 -8.12
CA CYS A 225 -4.61 -7.94 -6.67
C CYS A 225 -5.82 -8.56 -5.94
N ARG A 226 -7.04 -8.16 -6.32
CA ARG A 226 -8.28 -8.71 -5.74
C ARG A 226 -8.42 -10.20 -6.03
N ALA A 227 -8.08 -10.62 -7.25
CA ALA A 227 -8.10 -12.03 -7.60
C ALA A 227 -7.04 -12.85 -6.85
N ALA A 228 -5.88 -12.25 -6.52
CA ALA A 228 -4.86 -12.89 -5.69
C ALA A 228 -5.33 -13.07 -4.24
N LEU A 229 -5.96 -12.04 -3.65
CA LEU A 229 -6.56 -12.13 -2.33
C LEU A 229 -7.65 -13.19 -2.28
N ALA A 230 -8.57 -13.20 -3.25
CA ALA A 230 -9.65 -14.19 -3.32
C ALA A 230 -9.11 -15.63 -3.40
N ALA A 231 -8.07 -15.86 -4.21
CA ALA A 231 -7.41 -17.17 -4.30
C ALA A 231 -6.75 -17.58 -2.98
N ARG A 232 -6.08 -16.64 -2.31
CA ARG A 232 -5.47 -16.90 -1.00
C ARG A 232 -6.49 -17.19 0.09
N GLU A 233 -7.62 -16.48 0.09
CA GLU A 233 -8.74 -16.69 1.01
C GLU A 233 -9.37 -18.07 0.82
N ALA A 234 -9.52 -18.53 -0.43
CA ALA A 234 -10.10 -19.84 -0.74
C ALA A 234 -9.29 -21.03 -0.23
N LEU A 235 -7.96 -20.89 -0.04
CA LEU A 235 -7.09 -21.95 0.48
C LEU A 235 -7.27 -22.22 1.99
N ASN A 236 -8.00 -21.35 2.70
CA ASN A 236 -8.28 -21.50 4.13
C ASN A 236 -9.71 -22.00 4.44
N ASN A 237 -10.50 -22.31 3.40
CA ASN A 237 -11.84 -22.86 3.50
C ASN A 237 -11.84 -24.37 3.26
#